data_AF-A0A096LNK4-F1
#
_entry.id   AF-A0A096LNK4-F1
#
_cell.length_a   1.000
_cell.length_b   1.000
_cell.length_c   1.000
_cell.angle_alpha   90.00
_cell.angle_beta   90.00
_cell.angle_gamma   90.00
#
_symmetry.space_group_name_H-M   'P 1'
#
loop_
_entity.id
_entity.type
_entity.pdbx_description
1 polymer ?
#
loop_
_entity_poly.entity_id
_entity_poly.type
_entity_poly.pdbx_seq_one_letter_code
_entity_poly.pdbx_strand_id
1 'polypeptide(L)'
;MRANVINEIMSTERHYIKHLKDICEGYLKQCRKRRDMFSDEQLKVIFGNIEDIYRFQMGFVRDLEKQYNNDDPHLSEIGPCFLEHQDGFWIYSEYCNNHLDACMELSKLM
;
A
#
# COMPACT_ATOMS: atom_id res chain seq x y z
N MET A 1 -9.79 -14.50 -21.29
CA MET A 1 -8.40 -14.15 -20.90
C MET A 1 -8.32 -12.76 -20.30
N ARG A 2 -8.68 -11.67 -21.01
CA ARG A 2 -8.65 -10.28 -20.48
C ARG A 2 -9.45 -10.09 -19.18
N ALA A 3 -10.68 -10.61 -19.11
CA ALA A 3 -11.51 -10.55 -17.90
C ALA A 3 -10.80 -11.14 -16.66
N ASN A 4 -10.08 -12.25 -16.82
CA ASN A 4 -9.39 -12.91 -15.70
C ASN A 4 -8.29 -12.02 -15.15
N VAL A 5 -7.50 -11.40 -16.02
CA VAL A 5 -6.42 -10.47 -15.63
C VAL A 5 -6.99 -9.26 -14.90
N ILE A 6 -8.09 -8.68 -15.40
CA ILE A 6 -8.71 -7.53 -14.75
C ILE A 6 -9.26 -7.92 -13.37
N ASN A 7 -9.94 -9.06 -13.28
CA ASN A 7 -10.44 -9.56 -12.00
C ASN A 7 -9.32 -9.84 -11.00
N GLU A 8 -8.19 -10.38 -11.48
CA GLU A 8 -7.00 -10.61 -10.67
C GLU A 8 -6.46 -9.29 -10.14
N ILE A 9 -6.22 -8.29 -10.99
CA ILE A 9 -5.77 -6.94 -10.58
C ILE A 9 -6.72 -6.36 -9.51
N MET A 10 -8.03 -6.36 -9.76
CA MET A 10 -8.99 -5.81 -8.80
C MET A 10 -8.98 -6.58 -7.46
N SER A 11 -8.81 -7.90 -7.50
CA SER A 11 -8.74 -8.73 -6.30
C SER A 11 -7.44 -8.48 -5.53
N THR A 12 -6.29 -8.52 -6.19
CA THR A 12 -4.99 -8.35 -5.55
C THR A 12 -4.86 -6.97 -4.94
N GLU A 13 -5.38 -5.94 -5.62
CA GLU A 13 -5.35 -4.57 -5.12
C GLU A 13 -6.19 -4.36 -3.87
N ARG A 14 -7.38 -4.98 -3.81
CA ARG A 14 -8.21 -4.97 -2.60
C ARG A 14 -7.54 -5.69 -1.42
N HIS A 15 -6.88 -6.82 -1.69
CA HIS A 15 -6.12 -7.54 -0.67
C HIS A 15 -4.92 -6.71 -0.19
N TYR A 16 -4.22 -6.04 -1.10
CA TYR A 16 -3.08 -5.20 -0.77
C TYR A 16 -3.47 -4.02 0.14
N ILE A 17 -4.58 -3.34 -0.15
CA ILE A 17 -5.15 -2.31 0.74
C ILE A 17 -5.44 -2.86 2.14
N LYS A 18 -5.97 -4.09 2.24
CA LYS A 18 -6.22 -4.72 3.54
C LYS A 18 -4.93 -4.91 4.32
N HIS A 19 -3.86 -5.39 3.67
CA HIS A 19 -2.56 -5.54 4.31
C HIS A 19 -1.99 -4.19 4.79
N LEU A 20 -2.07 -3.16 3.97
CA LEU A 20 -1.63 -1.81 4.34
C LEU A 20 -2.41 -1.27 5.55
N LYS A 21 -3.73 -1.49 5.58
CA LYS A 21 -4.58 -1.13 6.71
C LYS A 21 -4.17 -1.88 7.98
N ASP A 22 -3.97 -3.19 7.89
CA ASP A 22 -3.57 -4.01 9.03
C ASP A 22 -2.20 -3.55 9.60
N ILE A 23 -1.26 -3.16 8.72
CA ILE A 23 0.02 -2.57 9.14
C ILE A 23 -0.19 -1.23 9.86
N CYS A 24 -0.96 -0.31 9.26
CA CYS A 24 -1.16 1.04 9.80
C CYS A 24 -1.95 1.02 11.13
N GLU A 25 -3.07 0.30 11.17
CA GLU A 25 -3.98 0.27 12.31
C GLU A 25 -3.62 -0.78 13.37
N GLY A 26 -3.14 -1.94 12.93
CA GLY A 26 -2.81 -3.08 13.78
C GLY A 26 -1.43 -2.96 14.41
N TYR A 27 -0.44 -2.42 13.69
CA TYR A 27 0.93 -2.31 14.19
C TYR A 27 1.31 -0.87 14.50
N LEU A 28 1.45 -0.01 13.48
CA LEU A 28 1.99 1.35 13.65
C LEU A 28 1.22 2.16 14.70
N LYS A 29 -0.12 2.16 14.63
CA LYS A 29 -0.97 2.85 15.62
C LYS A 29 -0.82 2.30 17.03
N GLN A 30 -0.57 1.00 17.22
CA GLN A 30 -0.37 0.42 18.54
C GLN A 30 1.04 0.72 19.06
N CYS A 31 2.06 0.62 18.21
CA CYS A 31 3.44 0.97 18.56
C CYS A 31 3.57 2.45 18.97
N ARG A 32 2.89 3.37 18.28
CA ARG A 32 2.84 4.80 18.66
C ARG A 32 2.28 5.07 20.07
N LYS A 33 1.45 4.16 20.61
CA LYS A 33 0.94 4.26 21.99
C LYS A 33 1.97 3.78 23.03
N ARG A 34 2.95 2.97 22.61
CA ARG A 34 3.99 2.38 23.46
C ARG A 34 5.30 3.16 23.31
N ARG A 35 5.26 4.44 23.70
CA ARG A 35 6.44 5.33 23.71
C ARG A 35 7.55 4.86 24.65
N ASP A 36 7.22 3.96 25.56
CA ASP A 36 8.16 3.23 26.44
C ASP A 36 8.98 2.17 25.69
N MET A 37 8.48 1.67 24.57
CA MET A 37 9.12 0.59 23.80
C MET A 37 9.76 1.07 22.49
N PHE A 38 9.16 2.06 21.83
CA PHE A 38 9.59 2.53 20.52
C PHE A 38 9.73 4.06 20.52
N SER A 39 10.89 4.55 20.06
CA SER A 39 11.05 5.96 19.76
C SER A 39 10.37 6.32 18.44
N ASP A 40 10.02 7.60 18.27
CA ASP A 40 9.43 8.08 17.01
C ASP A 40 10.39 7.87 15.82
N GLU A 41 11.71 7.89 16.05
CA GLU A 41 12.73 7.62 15.03
C GLU A 41 12.75 6.14 14.62
N GLN A 42 12.68 5.22 15.59
CA GLN A 42 12.57 3.78 15.30
C GLN A 42 11.30 3.47 14.52
N LEU A 43 10.17 4.09 14.87
CA LEU A 43 8.92 3.89 14.13
C LEU A 43 9.02 4.42 12.69
N LYS A 44 9.71 5.54 12.46
CA LYS A 44 9.97 6.05 11.11
C LYS A 44 10.83 5.09 10.30
N VAL A 45 11.86 4.48 10.89
CA VAL A 45 12.71 3.50 10.19
C VAL A 45 11.93 2.21 9.91
N ILE A 46 11.21 1.65 10.89
CA ILE A 46 10.51 0.36 10.74
C ILE A 46 9.37 0.46 9.72
N PHE A 47 8.60 1.54 9.75
CA PHE A 47 7.38 1.68 8.93
C PHE A 47 7.57 2.58 7.71
N GLY A 48 8.67 3.34 7.61
CA GLY A 48 8.90 4.27 6.50
C GLY A 48 7.73 5.23 6.27
N ASN A 49 7.40 5.45 5.00
CA ASN A 49 6.25 6.21 4.54
C ASN A 49 5.01 5.32 4.25
N ILE A 50 4.82 4.20 4.98
CA ILE A 50 3.72 3.24 4.72
C ILE A 50 2.32 3.87 4.78
N GLU A 51 2.12 4.90 5.61
CA GLU A 51 0.84 5.62 5.69
C GLU A 51 0.56 6.41 4.40
N ASP A 52 1.60 6.92 3.74
CA ASP A 52 1.47 7.63 2.46
C ASP A 52 1.15 6.64 1.34
N ILE A 53 1.82 5.47 1.33
CA ILE A 53 1.47 4.36 0.44
C ILE A 53 0.01 3.93 0.65
N TYR A 54 -0.42 3.77 1.90
CA TYR A 54 -1.80 3.40 2.20
C TYR A 54 -2.81 4.41 1.66
N ARG A 55 -2.57 5.71 1.88
CA ARG A 55 -3.44 6.78 1.37
C ARG A 55 -3.48 6.82 -0.15
N PHE A 56 -2.33 6.70 -0.80
CA PHE A 56 -2.22 6.64 -2.26
C PHE A 56 -2.99 5.45 -2.81
N GLN A 57 -2.75 4.25 -2.25
CA GLN A 57 -3.36 3.01 -2.73
C GLN A 57 -4.88 3.06 -2.61
N MET A 58 -5.42 3.63 -1.51
CA MET A 58 -6.86 3.83 -1.36
C MET A 58 -7.46 4.70 -2.47
N GLY A 59 -6.76 5.77 -2.88
CA GLY A 59 -7.18 6.62 -4.00
C GLY A 59 -7.15 5.85 -5.32
N PHE A 60 -6.02 5.18 -5.59
CA PHE A 60 -5.81 4.40 -6.80
C PHE A 60 -6.85 3.29 -6.99
N VAL A 61 -7.13 2.49 -5.95
CA VAL A 61 -8.12 1.40 -6.03
C VAL A 61 -9.54 1.94 -6.20
N ARG A 62 -9.89 3.03 -5.51
CA ARG A 62 -11.19 3.68 -5.71
C ARG A 62 -11.38 4.09 -7.17
N ASP A 63 -10.34 4.61 -7.80
CA ASP A 63 -10.41 5.08 -9.19
C ASP A 63 -10.35 3.92 -10.19
N LEU A 64 -9.65 2.82 -9.88
CA LEU A 64 -9.77 1.54 -10.60
C LEU A 64 -11.19 0.96 -10.54
N GLU A 65 -11.82 0.98 -9.36
CA GLU A 65 -13.18 0.46 -9.16
C GLU A 65 -14.22 1.25 -9.98
N LYS A 66 -13.99 2.54 -10.24
CA LYS A 66 -14.84 3.34 -11.13
C LYS A 66 -14.73 2.91 -12.59
N GLN A 67 -13.56 2.45 -13.03
CA GLN A 67 -13.32 1.99 -14.40
C GLN A 67 -13.70 0.51 -14.62
N TYR A 68 -14.00 -0.21 -13.54
CA TYR A 68 -14.35 -1.62 -13.59
C TYR A 68 -15.80 -1.84 -14.03
N ASN A 69 -15.99 -2.58 -15.12
CA ASN A 69 -17.30 -3.01 -15.58
C ASN A 69 -17.66 -4.36 -14.94
N ASN A 70 -18.68 -4.36 -14.07
CA ASN A 70 -19.11 -5.57 -13.37
C ASN A 70 -19.80 -6.60 -14.28
N ASP A 71 -20.53 -6.14 -15.29
CA ASP A 71 -21.27 -7.01 -16.21
C ASP A 71 -20.31 -7.61 -17.26
N ASP A 72 -19.41 -6.78 -17.77
CA ASP A 72 -18.43 -7.14 -18.79
C ASP A 72 -17.00 -6.75 -18.37
N PRO A 73 -16.33 -7.52 -17.49
CA PRO A 73 -14.99 -7.19 -16.99
C PRO A 73 -13.97 -6.99 -18.12
N HIS A 74 -14.11 -7.71 -19.22
CA HIS A 74 -13.27 -7.61 -20.41
C HIS A 74 -13.44 -6.30 -21.20
N LEU A 75 -14.38 -5.42 -20.84
CA LEU A 75 -14.53 -4.07 -21.40
C LEU A 75 -13.98 -2.98 -20.46
N SER A 76 -13.55 -3.31 -19.24
CA SER A 76 -13.02 -2.32 -18.29
C SER A 76 -11.78 -1.60 -18.83
N GLU A 77 -11.73 -0.27 -18.73
CA GLU A 77 -10.63 0.57 -19.23
C GLU A 77 -9.74 1.05 -18.07
N ILE A 78 -8.98 0.11 -17.49
CA ILE A 78 -8.16 0.41 -16.32
C ILE A 78 -6.83 1.11 -16.64
N GLY A 79 -6.37 1.07 -17.89
CA GLY A 79 -5.08 1.63 -18.33
C GLY A 79 -4.91 3.13 -18.03
N PRO A 80 -5.87 3.99 -18.40
CA PRO A 80 -5.84 5.42 -18.06
C PRO A 80 -5.65 5.69 -16.57
N CYS A 81 -6.26 4.88 -15.69
CA CYS A 81 -6.11 5.02 -14.24
C CYS A 81 -4.64 4.90 -13.80
N PHE A 82 -3.85 3.99 -14.40
CA PHE A 82 -2.42 3.87 -14.09
C PHE A 82 -1.62 5.08 -14.58
N LEU A 83 -1.97 5.64 -15.76
CA LEU A 83 -1.29 6.82 -16.30
C LEU A 83 -1.57 8.07 -15.47
N GLU A 84 -2.81 8.23 -14.99
CA GLU A 84 -3.20 9.33 -14.10
C GLU A 84 -2.45 9.28 -12.76
N HIS A 85 -2.17 8.07 -12.26
CA HIS A 85 -1.51 7.87 -10.97
C HIS A 85 0.00 7.62 -11.08
N GLN A 86 0.58 7.69 -12.29
CA GLN A 86 1.97 7.27 -12.56
C GLN A 86 2.98 7.96 -11.63
N ASP A 87 2.81 9.26 -11.42
CA ASP A 87 3.70 10.04 -10.57
C ASP A 87 3.54 9.57 -9.13
N GLY A 88 2.32 9.35 -8.65
CA GLY A 88 2.06 8.92 -7.27
C GLY A 88 2.76 7.63 -6.85
N PHE A 89 3.13 6.75 -7.79
CA PHE A 89 3.93 5.55 -7.49
C PHE A 89 5.37 5.87 -7.07
N TRP A 90 5.87 7.10 -7.23
CA TRP A 90 7.24 7.48 -6.83
C TRP A 90 7.52 7.23 -5.35
N ILE A 91 6.50 7.33 -4.48
CA ILE A 91 6.62 7.13 -3.02
C ILE A 91 7.12 5.73 -2.65
N TYR A 92 6.93 4.74 -3.53
CA TYR A 92 7.44 3.38 -3.33
C TYR A 92 8.96 3.33 -3.42
N SER A 93 9.61 4.25 -4.14
CA SER A 93 11.06 4.34 -4.19
C SER A 93 11.65 4.61 -2.81
N GLU A 94 11.08 5.59 -2.09
CA GLU A 94 11.46 5.90 -0.72
C GLU A 94 11.27 4.69 0.21
N TYR A 95 10.11 4.05 0.15
CA TYR A 95 9.79 2.88 0.99
C TYR A 95 10.76 1.73 0.76
N CYS A 96 11.01 1.38 -0.51
CA CYS A 96 11.89 0.28 -0.87
C CYS A 96 13.35 0.58 -0.51
N ASN A 97 13.80 1.83 -0.66
CA ASN A 97 15.16 2.22 -0.27
C ASN A 97 15.38 2.12 1.25
N ASN A 98 14.34 2.36 2.05
CA ASN A 98 14.36 2.21 3.52
C ASN A 98 14.22 0.75 3.99
N HIS A 99 13.85 -0.20 3.12
CA HIS A 99 13.49 -1.56 3.54
C HIS A 99 14.63 -2.30 4.26
N LEU A 100 15.88 -2.10 3.84
CA LEU A 100 17.04 -2.72 4.47
C LEU A 100 17.20 -2.24 5.93
N ASP A 101 17.08 -0.93 6.16
CA ASP A 101 17.19 -0.34 7.49
C ASP A 101 16.03 -0.78 8.40
N ALA A 102 14.81 -0.86 7.85
CA ALA A 102 13.65 -1.40 8.55
C ALA A 102 13.89 -2.83 9.05
N CYS A 103 14.43 -3.71 8.18
CA CYS A 103 14.76 -5.09 8.53
C CYS A 103 15.86 -5.18 9.60
N MET A 104 16.88 -4.33 9.52
CA MET A 104 17.93 -4.25 10.55
C MET A 104 17.38 -3.79 11.90
N GLU A 105 16.51 -2.79 11.91
CA GLU A 105 15.92 -2.28 13.16
C GLU A 105 14.99 -3.30 13.80
N LEU A 106 14.15 -3.97 13.01
CA LEU A 106 13.31 -5.08 13.48
C LEU A 106 14.14 -6.24 14.06
N SER A 107 15.29 -6.55 13.46
CA SER A 107 16.17 -7.64 13.94
C SER A 107 16.80 -7.35 15.30
N LYS A 108 16.94 -6.08 15.70
CA LYS A 108 17.44 -5.69 17.04
C LYS A 108 16.36 -5.81 18.12
N LEU A 109 15.09 -5.89 17.72
CA LEU A 109 13.93 -5.96 18.61
C LEU A 109 13.47 -7.40 18.88
N MET A 110 14.04 -8.37 18.17
CA MET A 110 13.86 -9.82 18.38
C MET A 110 14.93 -10.36 19.33
#